data_AF-A0A5J5R9N7-F1
#
_entry.id   AF-A0A5J5R9N7-F1
#
_cell.length_a   1.000
_cell.length_b   1.000
_cell.length_c   1.000
_cell.angle_alpha   90.00
_cell.angle_beta   90.00
_cell.angle_gamma   90.00
#
_symmetry.space_group_name_H-M   'P 1'
#
loop_
_entity.id
_entity.type
_entity.pdbx_description
1 polymer ?
#
loop_
_entity_poly.entity_id
_entity_poly.type
_entity_poly.pdbx_seq_one_letter_code
_entity_poly.pdbx_strand_id
1 'polypeptide(L)' 'MFHTRTKILIMVRGKEKMRRIDNDTSRQVTFSKRRNGLLKKAFELSVLCDAEVALITFSPRGKLSEFASSRGFGM' A
#
# COMPACT_ATOMS: atom_id res chain seq x y z
N MET A 1 -7.00 -23.19 -33.32
CA MET A 1 -7.24 -23.14 -31.85
C MET A 1 -6.82 -21.78 -31.32
N PHE A 2 -7.71 -21.12 -30.59
CA PHE A 2 -7.72 -19.68 -30.33
C PHE A 2 -6.47 -19.16 -29.60
N HIS A 3 -5.74 -18.26 -30.25
CA HIS A 3 -4.85 -17.31 -29.56
C HIS A 3 -5.73 -16.23 -28.91
N THR A 4 -6.05 -16.38 -27.63
CA THR A 4 -6.65 -15.29 -26.85
C THR A 4 -5.56 -14.25 -26.60
N ARG A 5 -5.47 -13.25 -27.49
CA ARG A 5 -4.70 -12.03 -27.24
C ARG A 5 -5.34 -11.32 -26.05
N THR A 6 -4.82 -11.57 -24.85
CA THR A 6 -5.15 -10.77 -23.67
C THR A 6 -4.66 -9.36 -23.91
N LYS A 7 -5.54 -8.46 -24.36
CA LYS A 7 -5.26 -7.03 -24.43
C LYS A 7 -4.85 -6.56 -23.03
N ILE A 8 -3.59 -6.20 -22.85
CA ILE A 8 -3.13 -5.50 -21.65
C ILE A 8 -3.73 -4.09 -21.72
N LEU A 9 -4.89 -3.90 -21.08
CA LEU A 9 -5.45 -2.57 -20.88
C LEU A 9 -4.61 -1.87 -19.80
N ILE A 10 -3.80 -0.89 -20.21
CA ILE A 10 -3.06 -0.04 -19.29
C ILE A 10 -4.10 0.83 -18.56
N MET A 11 -4.48 0.45 -17.34
CA MET A 11 -5.42 1.23 -16.53
C MET A 11 -4.73 2.48 -16.01
N VAL A 12 -5.08 3.63 -16.60
CA VAL A 12 -4.69 4.95 -16.11
C VAL A 12 -5.36 5.22 -14.76
N ARG A 13 -4.62 5.84 -13.84
CA ARG A 13 -5.09 6.13 -12.47
C ARG A 13 -6.24 7.14 -12.48
N GLY A 14 -7.48 6.66 -12.37
CA GLY A 14 -8.65 7.52 -12.17
C GLY A 14 -8.63 8.22 -10.81
N LYS A 15 -9.17 9.44 -10.74
CA LYS A 15 -9.39 10.14 -9.46
C LYS A 15 -10.56 9.47 -8.71
N GLU A 16 -10.28 8.89 -7.54
CA GLU A 16 -11.33 8.42 -6.61
C GLU A 16 -11.76 9.55 -5.67
N LYS A 17 -13.05 9.61 -5.34
CA LYS A 17 -13.57 10.49 -4.27
C LYS A 17 -12.99 10.05 -2.92
N MET A 18 -12.71 11.00 -2.03
CA MET A 18 -12.23 10.72 -0.68
C MET A 18 -13.39 10.27 0.23
N ARG A 19 -13.80 9.02 0.08
CA ARG A 19 -14.84 8.36 0.87
C ARG A 19 -14.52 6.86 0.99
N ARG A 20 -15.24 6.14 1.86
CA ARG A 20 -15.14 4.68 1.93
C ARG A 20 -15.51 4.07 0.56
N ILE A 21 -14.71 3.10 0.11
CA ILE A 21 -14.97 2.34 -1.13
C ILE A 21 -16.00 1.27 -0.84
N ASP A 22 -17.13 1.29 -1.54
CA ASP A 22 -18.25 0.38 -1.28
C ASP A 22 -17.94 -1.04 -1.77
N ASN A 23 -17.45 -1.18 -3.00
CA ASN A 23 -17.10 -2.50 -3.57
C ASN A 23 -15.94 -3.17 -2.81
N ASP A 24 -16.18 -4.34 -2.25
CA ASP A 24 -15.23 -5.05 -1.39
C ASP A 24 -13.92 -5.42 -2.09
N THR A 25 -14.01 -5.93 -3.33
CA THR A 25 -12.84 -6.28 -4.15
C THR A 25 -11.99 -5.05 -4.44
N SER A 26 -12.61 -3.95 -4.87
CA SER A 26 -11.91 -2.69 -5.10
C SER A 26 -11.29 -2.15 -3.81
N ARG A 27 -12.02 -2.22 -2.69
CA ARG A 27 -11.53 -1.77 -1.38
C ARG A 27 -10.30 -2.57 -0.95
N GLN A 28 -10.29 -3.88 -1.15
CA GLN A 28 -9.15 -4.74 -0.81
C GLN A 28 -7.92 -4.48 -1.68
N VAL A 29 -8.12 -4.32 -2.99
CA VAL A 29 -7.03 -3.98 -3.92
C VAL A 29 -6.46 -2.60 -3.60
N THR A 30 -7.33 -1.60 -3.36
CA THR A 30 -6.93 -0.24 -3.02
C THR A 30 -6.24 -0.19 -1.65
N PHE A 31 -6.72 -0.93 -0.65
CA PHE A 31 -6.04 -1.08 0.64
C PHE A 31 -4.60 -1.58 0.43
N SER A 32 -4.42 -2.66 -0.33
CA SER A 32 -3.11 -3.24 -0.59
C SER A 32 -2.17 -2.24 -1.27
N LYS A 33 -2.66 -1.54 -2.30
CA LYS A 33 -1.87 -0.52 -3.02
C LYS A 33 -1.51 0.67 -2.12
N ARG A 34 -2.47 1.22 -1.38
CA ARG A 34 -2.25 2.40 -0.51
C ARG A 34 -1.36 2.08 0.68
N ARG A 35 -1.56 0.92 1.34
CA ARG A 35 -0.70 0.45 2.42
C ARG A 35 0.74 0.32 1.97
N ASN A 36 0.98 -0.27 0.80
CA ASN A 36 2.34 -0.40 0.26
C ASN A 36 2.96 0.97 -0.06
N GLY A 37 2.18 1.92 -0.60
CA GLY A 37 2.64 3.29 -0.81
C GLY A 37 2.96 4.03 0.48
N LEU A 38 2.13 3.84 1.52
CA LEU A 38 2.33 4.43 2.84
C LEU A 38 3.58 3.88 3.53
N LEU A 39 3.79 2.55 3.46
CA LEU A 39 4.98 1.91 4.00
C LEU A 39 6.26 2.44 3.35
N LYS A 40 6.26 2.63 2.02
CA LYS A 40 7.39 3.26 1.32
C LYS A 40 7.67 4.67 1.84
N LYS A 41 6.63 5.48 2.06
CA LYS A 41 6.78 6.84 2.60
C LYS A 41 7.27 6.85 4.05
N ALA A 42 6.78 5.93 4.88
CA ALA A 42 7.26 5.76 6.25
C ALA A 42 8.76 5.40 6.28
N PHE A 43 9.17 4.48 5.41
CA PHE A 43 10.59 4.09 5.26
C PHE A 43 11.46 5.23 4.74
N GLU A 44 11.02 5.93 3.68
CA GLU A 44 11.72 7.12 3.16
C GLU A 44 11.92 8.17 4.26
N LEU A 45 10.87 8.45 5.05
CA LEU A 45 10.93 9.41 6.16
C LEU A 45 11.92 8.96 7.25
N SER A 46 11.90 7.68 7.63
CA SER A 46 12.82 7.18 8.65
C SER A 46 14.28 7.27 8.21
N VAL A 47 14.58 6.99 6.94
CA VAL A 47 15.96 7.03 6.42
C VAL A 47 16.43 8.46 6.17
N LEU A 48 15.62 9.29 5.51
CA LEU A 48 16.04 10.64 5.10
C LEU A 48 16.13 11.62 6.26
N CYS A 49 15.38 11.40 7.33
CA CYS A 49 15.27 12.33 8.45
C CYS A 49 15.71 11.73 9.79
N ASP A 50 16.27 10.52 9.81
CA ASP A 50 16.61 9.76 11.03
C ASP A 50 15.46 9.73 12.06
N ALA A 51 14.23 9.64 11.54
CA ALA A 51 13.02 9.68 12.34
C ALA A 51 12.60 8.28 12.76
N GLU A 52 12.24 8.11 14.04
CA GLU A 52 11.57 6.90 14.50
C GLU A 52 10.13 6.88 14.01
N VAL A 53 9.79 5.89 13.19
CA VAL A 53 8.49 5.75 12.56
C VAL A 53 7.95 4.34 12.82
N ALA A 54 6.71 4.26 13.29
CA ALA A 54 5.96 3.02 13.39
C ALA A 54 4.62 3.15 12.64
N LEU A 55 4.21 2.07 11.98
CA LEU A 55 2.95 1.97 11.26
C LEU A 55 2.26 0.66 11.63
N ILE A 56 1.02 0.75 12.11
CA ILE A 56 0.15 -0.38 12.41
C ILE A 56 -1.08 -0.31 11.52
N THR A 57 -1.40 -1.39 10.82
CA THR A 57 -2.58 -1.45 9.94
C THR A 57 -3.35 -2.73 10.14
N PHE A 58 -4.68 -2.60 10.18
CA PHE A 58 -5.61 -3.73 10.15
C PHE A 58 -6.31 -3.76 8.79
N SER A 59 -6.20 -4.89 8.11
CA SER A 59 -6.98 -5.10 6.89
C SER A 59 -8.47 -5.26 7.21
N PRO A 60 -9.38 -5.02 6.24
CA PRO A 60 -10.81 -5.32 6.42
C PRO A 60 -11.11 -6.78 6.78
N ARG A 61 -10.14 -7.70 6.58
CA ARG A 61 -10.23 -9.12 6.97
C ARG A 61 -9.61 -9.41 8.35
N GLY A 62 -9.33 -8.39 9.14
CA GLY A 62 -8.77 -8.52 10.49
C GLY A 62 -7.27 -8.83 10.56
N LYS A 63 -6.58 -9.02 9.42
CA LYS A 63 -5.13 -9.25 9.42
C LYS A 63 -4.37 -7.99 9.86
N LEU A 64 -3.57 -8.13 10.92
CA LEU A 64 -2.57 -7.15 11.36
C LEU A 64 -1.38 -7.13 10.40
N SER A 65 -0.87 -5.93 10.12
CA SER A 65 0.41 -5.72 9.42
C SER A 65 1.08 -4.50 10.04
N GLU A 66 2.35 -4.66 10.42
CA GLU A 66 3.13 -3.64 11.11
C GLU A 66 4.44 -3.35 10.40
N PHE A 67 4.95 -2.15 10.63
CA PHE A 67 6.29 -1.69 10.27
C PHE A 67 6.81 -0.84 11.41
N ALA A 68 8.07 -1.02 11.78
CA ALA A 68 8.76 -0.16 12.72
C ALA A 68 10.18 0.09 12.19
N SER A 69 10.60 1.35 12.18
CA SER A 69 11.99 1.69 11.91
C SER A 69 12.84 1.22 13.09
N SER A 70 13.77 0.31 12.85
CA SER A 70 14.80 0.00 13.82
C SER A 70 15.93 1.02 13.69
N ARG A 71 16.26 1.74 14.76
CA ARG A 71 17.61 2.27 14.94
C ARG A 71 18.56 1.11 15.24
N GLY A 72 18.80 0.27 14.24
CA GLY A 72 19.81 -0.77 14.32
C GLY A 72 21.17 -0.12 14.15
N PHE A 73 21.83 0.15 15.28
CA PHE A 73 23.25 0.43 15.48
C PHE A 73 23.97 1.17 14.35
N GLY A 74 24.40 2.40 14.64
CA GLY A 74 25.37 3.10 13.81
C GLY A 74 26.52 2.17 13.40
N MET A 75 26.67 2.03 12.08
CA MET A 75 27.96 1.80 11.45
C MET A 75 28.34 3.09 10.74
#